data_AF-A0AAV6HFJ0-F1
#
_entry.id   AF-A0AAV6HFJ0-F1
#
_cell.length_a   1.000
_cell.length_b   1.000
_cell.length_c   1.000
_cell.angle_alpha   90.00
_cell.angle_beta   90.00
_cell.angle_gamma   90.00
#
_symmetry.space_group_name_H-M   'P 1'
#
loop_
_entity.id
_entity.type
_entity.pdbx_description
1 polymer ?
#
loop_
_entity_poly.entity_id
_entity_poly.type
_entity_poly.pdbx_seq_one_letter_code
_entity_poly.pdbx_strand_id
1 'polypeptide(L)'
;MADGRICMEIFEVEDFLRNPPNGFRVESRGSGHTLVKSDPNSCCVFIDEFNLDKRKVIFQFSTGREFVIDNLGNYTKMREKITSQQIYLLASASDISSLKGETIYRTAEVSTYFIVVLNGKHPLVKWQMEKGLDRAISSVAGESYNVEIDLSQALQSWVERRENVLPSALKGKSWTDCSFSLKYHSDALFDIPFWFGLSNRHFKITYE
;
A
#
# COMPACT_ATOMS: atom_id res chain seq x y z
N MET A 1 17.17 13.48 -2.99
CA MET A 1 17.44 12.94 -1.64
C MET A 1 16.15 13.13 -0.86
N ALA A 2 15.44 12.05 -0.53
CA ALA A 2 14.24 12.16 0.31
C ALA A 2 14.68 12.64 1.70
N ASP A 3 14.10 13.73 2.17
CA ASP A 3 14.32 14.25 3.52
C ASP A 3 13.96 13.16 4.51
N GLY A 4 14.91 12.72 5.35
CA GLY A 4 14.70 11.70 6.37
C GLY A 4 13.64 12.08 7.41
N ARG A 5 13.08 13.30 7.34
CA ARG A 5 11.97 13.79 8.16
C ARG A 5 10.59 13.42 7.62
N ILE A 6 10.46 13.04 6.34
CA ILE A 6 9.16 12.75 5.73
C ILE A 6 8.90 11.25 5.79
N CYS A 7 7.86 10.87 6.53
CA CYS A 7 7.43 9.47 6.64
C CYS A 7 6.45 9.07 5.52
N MET A 8 5.75 10.03 4.91
CA MET A 8 4.68 9.77 3.94
C MET A 8 4.54 10.92 2.93
N GLU A 9 4.29 10.56 1.68
CA GLU A 9 3.98 11.45 0.55
C GLU A 9 2.78 10.91 -0.24
N ILE A 10 2.06 11.78 -0.94
CA ILE A 10 0.91 11.42 -1.78
C ILE A 10 1.08 12.08 -3.14
N PHE A 11 0.87 11.32 -4.19
CA PHE A 11 0.85 11.80 -5.58
C PHE A 11 -0.51 11.51 -6.18
N GLU A 12 -1.08 12.46 -6.92
CA GLU A 12 -2.14 12.11 -7.87
C GLU A 12 -1.55 11.17 -8.93
N VAL A 13 -2.29 10.13 -9.33
CA VAL A 13 -1.76 9.15 -10.29
C VAL A 13 -1.34 9.83 -11.60
N GLU A 14 -2.11 10.79 -12.09
CA GLU A 14 -1.77 11.53 -13.30
C GLU A 14 -0.42 12.25 -13.19
N ASP A 15 -0.16 12.91 -12.06
CA ASP A 15 1.09 13.62 -11.81
C ASP A 15 2.26 12.66 -11.66
N PHE A 16 2.06 11.54 -10.97
CA PHE A 16 3.06 10.48 -10.86
C PHE A 16 3.43 9.90 -12.23
N LEU A 17 2.45 9.70 -13.11
CA LEU A 17 2.70 9.15 -14.44
C LEU A 17 3.41 10.14 -15.37
N ARG A 18 3.14 11.45 -15.22
CA ARG A 18 3.81 12.51 -15.99
C ARG A 18 5.23 12.77 -15.49
N ASN A 19 5.41 12.81 -14.17
CA ASN A 19 6.66 13.16 -13.50
C ASN A 19 7.01 12.09 -12.45
N PRO A 20 7.39 10.87 -12.89
CA PRO A 20 7.66 9.77 -11.98
C PRO A 20 8.86 10.10 -11.06
N PRO A 21 8.80 9.74 -9.77
CA PRO A 21 9.92 9.93 -8.86
C PRO A 21 11.11 9.03 -9.25
N ASN A 22 12.27 9.33 -8.67
CA ASN A 22 13.47 8.51 -8.86
C ASN A 22 13.19 7.03 -8.52
N GLY A 23 13.68 6.13 -9.37
CA GLY A 23 13.39 4.70 -9.26
C GLY A 23 12.20 4.26 -10.12
N PHE A 24 11.51 5.19 -10.79
CA PHE A 24 10.43 4.86 -11.73
C PHE A 24 10.71 5.36 -13.14
N ARG A 25 10.22 4.61 -14.13
CA ARG A 25 10.17 5.00 -15.55
C ARG A 25 8.82 4.65 -16.13
N VAL A 26 8.22 5.59 -16.86
CA VAL A 26 6.90 5.42 -17.46
C VAL A 26 7.05 5.34 -18.98
N GLU A 27 6.47 4.30 -19.57
CA GLU A 27 6.46 4.05 -21.01
C GLU A 27 5.00 3.98 -21.49
N SER A 28 4.57 4.96 -22.28
CA SER A 28 3.30 4.89 -22.99
C SER A 28 3.43 3.97 -24.20
N ARG A 29 2.70 2.86 -24.22
CA ARG A 29 2.59 2.01 -25.40
C ARG A 29 1.33 2.40 -26.15
N GLY A 30 1.43 2.59 -27.46
CA GLY A 30 0.38 3.13 -28.35
C GLY A 30 -0.94 2.33 -28.45
N SER A 31 -1.19 1.39 -27.53
CA SER A 31 -2.35 0.50 -27.46
C SER A 31 -3.26 0.78 -26.26
N GLY A 32 -3.26 1.99 -25.70
CA GLY A 32 -4.04 2.30 -24.49
C GLY A 32 -3.46 1.67 -23.21
N HIS A 33 -2.17 1.37 -23.20
CA HIS A 33 -1.47 0.77 -22.06
C HIS A 33 -0.34 1.68 -21.61
N THR A 34 -0.23 1.89 -20.30
CA THR A 34 0.87 2.62 -19.66
C THR A 34 1.65 1.63 -18.80
N LEU A 35 2.93 1.46 -19.13
CA LEU A 35 3.83 0.59 -18.40
C LEU A 35 4.66 1.42 -17.44
N VAL A 36 4.62 1.07 -16.16
CA VAL A 36 5.40 1.72 -15.11
C VAL A 36 6.46 0.74 -14.63
N LYS A 37 7.73 1.03 -14.90
CA LYS A 37 8.87 0.22 -14.45
C LYS A 37 9.40 0.77 -13.15
N SER A 38 9.45 -0.05 -12.12
CA SER A 38 10.05 0.29 -10.82
C SER A 38 11.43 -0.37 -10.67
N ASP A 39 12.35 0.30 -9.97
CA ASP A 39 13.62 -0.29 -9.54
C ASP A 39 13.38 -1.17 -8.28
N PRO A 40 13.52 -2.50 -8.39
CA PRO A 40 13.22 -3.41 -7.28
C PRO A 40 14.18 -3.25 -6.09
N ASN A 41 15.33 -2.59 -6.27
CA ASN A 41 16.32 -2.39 -5.21
C ASN A 41 16.02 -1.16 -4.34
N SER A 42 15.23 -0.20 -4.84
CA SER A 42 14.89 1.02 -4.12
C SER A 42 13.43 1.13 -3.72
N CYS A 43 12.54 0.41 -4.41
CA CYS A 43 11.10 0.58 -4.30
C CYS A 43 10.38 -0.75 -4.01
N CYS A 44 9.50 -0.71 -3.01
CA CYS A 44 8.56 -1.79 -2.73
C CYS A 44 7.16 -1.39 -3.18
N VAL A 45 6.72 -1.92 -4.33
CA VAL A 45 5.45 -1.52 -4.95
C VAL A 45 4.38 -2.56 -4.66
N PHE A 46 3.30 -2.17 -3.98
CA PHE A 46 2.10 -2.98 -3.72
C PHE A 46 0.92 -2.44 -4.54
N ILE A 47 1.08 -2.41 -5.86
CA ILE A 47 0.09 -1.86 -6.79
C ILE A 47 -0.25 -2.91 -7.84
N ASP A 48 -1.51 -3.34 -7.86
CA ASP A 48 -2.02 -4.19 -8.95
C ASP A 48 -2.22 -3.37 -10.22
N GLU A 49 -2.44 -4.06 -11.35
CA GLU A 49 -2.88 -3.37 -12.55
C GLU A 49 -4.26 -2.73 -12.34
N PHE A 50 -4.45 -1.52 -12.88
CA PHE A 50 -5.72 -0.80 -12.78
C PHE A 50 -6.04 -0.05 -14.05
N ASN A 51 -7.30 0.33 -14.21
CA ASN A 51 -7.76 1.17 -15.31
C ASN A 51 -7.85 2.61 -14.84
N LEU A 52 -7.26 3.50 -15.64
CA LEU A 52 -7.36 4.93 -15.48
C LEU A 52 -8.02 5.47 -16.75
N ASP A 53 -9.27 5.93 -16.64
CA ASP A 53 -10.13 6.24 -17.78
C ASP A 53 -10.22 5.07 -18.78
N LYS A 54 -9.63 5.26 -19.98
CA LYS A 54 -9.59 4.27 -21.07
C LYS A 54 -8.23 3.60 -21.23
N ARG A 55 -7.30 3.84 -20.31
CA ARG A 55 -5.94 3.27 -20.34
C ARG A 55 -5.72 2.29 -19.20
N LYS A 56 -5.09 1.16 -19.50
CA LYS A 56 -4.63 0.21 -18.51
C LYS A 56 -3.25 0.60 -18.01
N VAL A 57 -3.06 0.70 -16.69
CA VAL A 57 -1.77 1.01 -16.05
C VAL A 57 -1.22 -0.27 -15.44
N ILE A 58 0.01 -0.62 -15.79
CA ILE A 58 0.66 -1.88 -15.39
C ILE A 58 2.00 -1.56 -14.74
N PHE A 59 2.19 -1.97 -13.48
CA PHE A 59 3.46 -1.82 -12.76
C PHE A 59 4.34 -3.07 -12.92
N GLN A 60 5.48 -2.95 -13.60
CA GLN A 60 6.48 -4.02 -13.65
C GLN A 60 7.25 -4.12 -12.35
N PHE A 61 7.54 -5.37 -11.96
CA PHE A 61 8.19 -5.73 -10.70
C PHE A 61 7.40 -5.30 -9.46
N SER A 62 6.10 -5.00 -9.64
CA SER A 62 5.17 -4.86 -8.53
C SER A 62 5.04 -6.19 -7.79
N THR A 63 4.92 -6.07 -6.49
CA THR A 63 4.59 -7.17 -5.59
C THR A 63 3.10 -7.52 -5.68
N GLY A 64 2.27 -6.57 -6.14
CA GLY A 64 0.81 -6.65 -6.06
C GLY A 64 0.30 -6.37 -4.64
N ARG A 65 -1.02 -6.32 -4.46
CA ARG A 65 -1.65 -6.07 -3.14
C ARG A 65 -1.46 -7.20 -2.15
N GLU A 66 -1.18 -8.40 -2.64
CA GLU A 66 -1.05 -9.61 -1.84
C GLU A 66 0.27 -10.31 -2.15
N PHE A 67 1.08 -10.53 -1.12
CA PHE A 67 2.32 -11.29 -1.25
C PHE A 67 2.26 -12.60 -0.48
N VAL A 68 2.64 -13.70 -1.14
CA VAL A 68 2.65 -15.03 -0.53
C VAL A 68 4.01 -15.29 0.13
N ILE A 69 3.96 -15.71 1.39
CA ILE A 69 5.10 -16.12 2.20
C ILE A 69 4.99 -17.63 2.38
N ASP A 70 5.79 -18.33 1.60
CA ASP A 70 5.86 -19.80 1.52
C ASP A 70 7.13 -20.37 2.20
N ASN A 71 8.07 -19.52 2.62
CA ASN A 71 9.23 -19.90 3.42
C ASN A 71 9.83 -18.72 4.23
N LEU A 72 10.67 -19.05 5.21
CA LEU A 72 11.35 -18.08 6.07
C LEU A 72 12.27 -17.11 5.30
N GLY A 73 12.86 -17.55 4.20
CA GLY A 73 13.67 -16.70 3.34
C GLY A 73 12.85 -15.60 2.67
N ASN A 74 11.66 -15.93 2.16
CA ASN A 74 10.72 -14.98 1.57
C ASN A 74 10.18 -14.01 2.61
N TYR A 75 9.87 -14.49 3.83
CA TYR A 75 9.56 -13.62 4.96
C TYR A 75 10.69 -12.63 5.26
N THR A 76 11.92 -13.12 5.41
CA THR A 76 13.08 -12.29 5.78
C THR A 76 13.33 -11.21 4.73
N LYS A 77 13.32 -11.58 3.45
CA LYS A 77 13.46 -10.63 2.33
C LYS A 77 12.32 -9.61 2.31
N MET A 78 11.08 -10.04 2.51
CA MET A 78 9.93 -9.12 2.52
C MET A 78 10.00 -8.15 3.70
N ARG A 79 10.28 -8.66 4.91
CA ARG A 79 10.48 -7.84 6.12
C ARG A 79 11.59 -6.80 5.90
N GLU A 80 12.73 -7.22 5.36
CA GLU A 80 13.82 -6.31 5.02
C GLU A 80 13.36 -5.27 4.00
N LYS A 81 12.66 -5.67 2.94
CA LYS A 81 12.21 -4.77 1.87
C LYS A 81 11.27 -3.67 2.38
N ILE A 82 10.23 -4.02 3.14
CA ILE A 82 9.25 -3.05 3.67
C ILE A 82 9.82 -2.17 4.80
N THR A 83 10.93 -2.56 5.44
CA THR A 83 11.58 -1.76 6.50
C THR A 83 12.82 -1.00 6.01
N SER A 84 13.26 -1.25 4.79
CA SER A 84 14.46 -0.65 4.20
C SER A 84 14.21 0.08 2.89
N GLN A 85 12.97 0.14 2.37
CA GLN A 85 12.65 0.82 1.12
C GLN A 85 11.46 1.78 1.26
N GLN A 86 11.23 2.58 0.22
CA GLN A 86 9.96 3.29 0.08
C GLN A 86 8.88 2.30 -0.39
N ILE A 87 7.73 2.32 0.26
CA ILE A 87 6.57 1.49 -0.03
C ILE A 87 5.58 2.32 -0.83
N TYR A 88 5.15 1.81 -1.98
CA TYR A 88 4.20 2.48 -2.87
C TYR A 88 2.89 1.69 -2.89
N LEU A 89 1.79 2.38 -2.60
CA LEU A 89 0.45 1.80 -2.53
C LEU A 89 -0.51 2.66 -3.35
N LEU A 90 -1.39 2.02 -4.11
CA LEU A 90 -2.48 2.73 -4.77
C LEU A 90 -3.58 2.97 -3.71
N ALA A 91 -4.14 4.15 -3.64
CA ALA A 91 -5.30 4.45 -2.82
C ALA A 91 -6.38 5.10 -3.68
N SER A 92 -7.63 4.89 -3.33
CA SER A 92 -8.77 5.56 -3.93
C SER A 92 -9.32 6.58 -2.92
N ALA A 93 -9.86 7.68 -3.42
CA ALA A 93 -10.46 8.69 -2.55
C ALA A 93 -11.72 9.28 -3.18
N SER A 94 -12.75 9.44 -2.34
CA SER A 94 -14.05 10.01 -2.71
C SER A 94 -14.37 11.22 -1.84
N ASP A 95 -15.16 12.16 -2.34
CA ASP A 95 -15.54 13.35 -1.57
C ASP A 95 -16.55 12.99 -0.47
N ILE A 96 -16.33 13.48 0.75
CA ILE A 96 -17.23 13.16 1.87
C ILE A 96 -18.64 13.76 1.66
N SER A 97 -18.76 14.82 0.86
CA SER A 97 -20.04 15.46 0.55
C SER A 97 -20.97 14.62 -0.32
N SER A 98 -20.43 13.71 -1.13
CA SER A 98 -21.25 12.85 -2.01
C SER A 98 -21.90 11.69 -1.25
N LEU A 99 -21.32 11.28 -0.12
CA LEU A 99 -21.83 10.20 0.75
C LEU A 99 -23.08 10.54 1.58
N LYS A 100 -23.55 11.80 1.60
CA LYS A 100 -24.67 12.26 2.46
C LYS A 100 -26.06 12.30 1.78
N GLY A 101 -26.20 11.80 0.55
CA GLY A 101 -27.48 11.71 -0.15
C GLY A 101 -28.07 10.31 -0.12
N GLU A 102 -29.24 10.15 0.51
CA GLU A 102 -30.01 8.89 0.55
C GLU A 102 -30.29 8.31 -0.84
N THR A 103 -30.12 6.99 -0.94
CA THR A 103 -30.79 6.00 -1.81
C THR A 103 -31.06 6.36 -3.27
N ILE A 104 -30.57 5.47 -4.17
CA ILE A 104 -31.07 5.13 -5.54
C ILE A 104 -30.00 5.32 -6.64
N TYR A 105 -29.57 4.18 -7.20
CA TYR A 105 -28.61 3.95 -8.31
C TYR A 105 -27.17 4.47 -8.11
N ARG A 106 -26.31 3.58 -7.61
CA ARG A 106 -24.83 3.69 -7.68
C ARG A 106 -24.37 3.76 -9.13
N THR A 107 -24.45 4.92 -9.77
CA THR A 107 -23.43 5.33 -10.74
C THR A 107 -22.21 5.68 -9.91
N ALA A 108 -21.18 4.84 -9.98
CA ALA A 108 -19.92 4.97 -9.27
C ALA A 108 -19.52 6.44 -9.08
N GLU A 109 -19.58 6.93 -7.84
CA GLU A 109 -18.91 8.17 -7.45
C GLU A 109 -17.46 8.05 -7.92
N VAL A 110 -16.99 9.04 -8.66
CA VAL A 110 -15.68 9.04 -9.31
C VAL A 110 -14.60 8.96 -8.23
N SER A 111 -14.13 7.75 -7.94
CA SER A 111 -12.98 7.54 -7.08
C SER A 111 -11.76 8.09 -7.80
N THR A 112 -11.10 9.09 -7.19
CA THR A 112 -9.83 9.59 -7.70
C THR A 112 -8.73 8.68 -7.17
N TYR A 113 -7.79 8.29 -8.03
CA TYR A 113 -6.68 7.44 -7.63
C TYR A 113 -5.45 8.26 -7.25
N PHE A 114 -4.81 7.84 -6.16
CA PHE A 114 -3.59 8.42 -5.63
C PHE A 114 -2.55 7.32 -5.39
N ILE A 115 -1.28 7.68 -5.49
CA ILE A 115 -0.17 6.84 -5.05
C ILE A 115 0.33 7.37 -3.72
N VAL A 116 0.13 6.56 -2.68
CA VAL A 116 0.62 6.80 -1.33
C VAL A 116 2.01 6.19 -1.23
N VAL A 117 2.97 6.99 -0.77
CA VAL A 117 4.34 6.57 -0.54
C VAL A 117 4.61 6.60 0.95
N LEU A 118 4.99 5.47 1.53
CA LEU A 118 5.37 5.33 2.92
C LEU A 118 6.88 5.03 3.01
N ASN A 119 7.62 5.81 3.80
CA ASN A 119 9.04 5.63 3.97
C ASN A 119 9.32 4.53 5.01
N GLY A 120 9.52 3.30 4.55
CA GLY A 120 9.83 2.15 5.42
C GLY A 120 11.11 2.31 6.24
N LYS A 121 12.07 3.13 5.76
CA LYS A 121 13.31 3.45 6.49
C LYS A 121 13.09 4.41 7.66
N HIS A 122 11.96 5.11 7.71
CA HIS A 122 11.69 6.07 8.76
C HIS A 122 11.58 5.33 10.11
N PRO A 123 12.29 5.75 11.18
CA PRO A 123 12.38 4.99 12.43
C PRO A 123 11.02 4.60 13.04
N LEU A 124 10.05 5.51 13.03
CA LEU A 124 8.70 5.23 13.53
C LEU A 124 7.98 4.17 12.68
N VAL A 125 8.03 4.31 11.35
CA VAL A 125 7.36 3.38 10.41
C VAL A 125 8.00 2.01 10.53
N LYS A 126 9.33 1.96 10.52
CA LYS A 126 10.10 0.73 10.70
C LYS A 126 9.72 0.01 11.99
N TRP A 127 9.71 0.72 13.12
CA TRP A 127 9.37 0.15 14.42
C TRP A 127 7.93 -0.37 14.45
N GLN A 128 6.96 0.39 13.93
CA GLN A 128 5.56 -0.06 13.88
C GLN A 128 5.38 -1.29 13.00
N MET A 129 6.06 -1.32 11.84
CA MET A 129 6.04 -2.45 10.91
C MET A 129 6.64 -3.69 11.55
N GLU A 130 7.85 -3.60 12.11
CA GLU A 130 8.53 -4.71 12.79
C GLU A 130 7.68 -5.26 13.95
N LYS A 131 7.19 -4.37 14.82
CA LYS A 131 6.35 -4.74 15.95
C LYS A 131 5.03 -5.38 15.53
N GLY A 132 4.41 -4.87 14.46
CA GLY A 132 3.17 -5.42 13.90
C GLY A 132 3.37 -6.84 13.38
N LEU A 133 4.44 -7.05 12.61
CA LEU A 133 4.81 -8.36 12.08
C LEU A 133 5.18 -9.36 13.17
N ASP A 134 5.99 -8.95 14.15
CA ASP A 134 6.42 -9.82 15.25
C ASP A 134 5.21 -10.30 16.08
N ARG A 135 4.24 -9.41 16.34
CA ARG A 135 2.98 -9.78 17.02
C ARG A 135 2.10 -10.72 16.19
N ALA A 136 2.06 -10.51 14.87
CA ALA A 136 1.28 -11.36 13.98
C ALA A 136 1.84 -12.78 13.94
N ILE A 137 3.17 -12.93 13.98
CA ILE A 137 3.87 -14.23 13.97
C ILE A 137 3.81 -14.93 15.32
N SER A 138 4.00 -14.20 16.43
CA SER A 138 4.05 -14.78 17.78
C SER A 138 2.74 -15.44 18.23
N SER A 139 1.66 -15.26 17.45
CA SER A 139 0.31 -15.71 17.77
C SER A 139 -0.11 -16.95 16.98
N VAL A 140 0.79 -17.58 16.22
CA VAL A 140 0.46 -18.67 15.29
C VAL A 140 1.31 -19.91 15.54
N ALA A 141 0.65 -21.04 15.78
CA ALA A 141 1.23 -22.37 15.66
C ALA A 141 0.30 -23.22 14.78
N GLY A 142 0.77 -23.68 13.62
CA GLY A 142 0.08 -24.69 12.80
C GLY A 142 -1.06 -24.23 11.87
N GLU A 143 -1.23 -22.92 11.62
CA GLU A 143 -2.28 -22.37 10.75
C GLU A 143 -1.71 -21.51 9.61
N SER A 144 -2.38 -21.51 8.44
CA SER A 144 -2.13 -20.49 7.41
C SER A 144 -2.89 -19.22 7.76
N TYR A 145 -2.28 -18.05 7.58
CA TYR A 145 -2.90 -16.79 7.99
C TYR A 145 -2.59 -15.64 7.04
N ASN A 146 -3.52 -14.70 6.94
CA ASN A 146 -3.32 -13.45 6.20
C ASN A 146 -3.05 -12.31 7.18
N VAL A 147 -2.03 -11.51 6.92
CA VAL A 147 -1.73 -10.28 7.67
C VAL A 147 -1.99 -9.09 6.77
N GLU A 148 -3.04 -8.36 7.07
CA GLU A 148 -3.36 -7.10 6.42
C GLU A 148 -2.67 -5.93 7.13
N ILE A 149 -1.97 -5.10 6.36
CA ILE A 149 -1.33 -3.87 6.81
C ILE A 149 -2.16 -2.71 6.27
N ASP A 150 -2.81 -1.97 7.19
CA ASP A 150 -3.73 -0.88 6.86
C ASP A 150 -3.09 0.49 7.14
N LEU A 151 -3.03 1.33 6.11
CA LEU A 151 -2.48 2.69 6.16
C LEU A 151 -3.56 3.78 6.28
N SER A 152 -4.85 3.43 6.28
CA SER A 152 -5.96 4.39 6.25
C SER A 152 -5.86 5.44 7.35
N GLN A 153 -5.56 5.01 8.58
CA GLN A 153 -5.41 5.90 9.73
C GLN A 153 -4.20 6.84 9.59
N ALA A 154 -3.03 6.30 9.23
CA ALA A 154 -1.84 7.12 9.00
C ALA A 154 -2.07 8.16 7.89
N LEU A 155 -2.74 7.75 6.81
CA LEU A 155 -3.06 8.61 5.67
C LEU A 155 -4.01 9.74 6.07
N GLN A 156 -5.11 9.40 6.74
CA GLN A 156 -6.09 10.38 7.23
C GLN A 156 -5.43 11.40 8.16
N SER A 157 -4.69 10.94 9.16
CA SER A 157 -4.01 11.83 10.11
C SER A 157 -2.87 12.64 9.49
N TRP A 158 -2.28 12.18 8.38
CA TRP A 158 -1.27 12.94 7.63
C TRP A 158 -1.91 14.10 6.85
N VAL A 159 -3.04 13.84 6.20
CA VAL A 159 -3.81 14.85 5.45
C VAL A 159 -4.31 15.94 6.39
N GLU A 160 -4.92 15.57 7.52
CA GLU A 160 -5.47 16.51 8.51
C GLU A 160 -4.38 17.43 9.09
N ARG A 161 -3.21 16.89 9.47
CA ARG A 161 -2.11 17.70 10.01
C ARG A 161 -1.51 18.67 9.00
N ARG A 162 -1.62 18.37 7.70
CA ARG A 162 -1.06 19.20 6.62
C ARG A 162 -2.12 19.97 5.85
N GLU A 163 -3.35 20.03 6.36
CA GLU A 163 -4.48 20.65 5.67
C GLU A 163 -4.18 22.10 5.24
N ASN A 164 -3.44 22.87 6.03
CA ASN A 164 -3.11 24.26 5.69
C ASN A 164 -2.14 24.42 4.51
N VAL A 165 -1.44 23.35 4.10
CA VAL A 165 -0.39 23.38 3.07
C VAL A 165 -0.73 22.47 1.89
N LEU A 166 -1.62 21.49 2.06
CA LEU A 166 -2.00 20.58 1.00
C LEU A 166 -2.94 21.22 -0.04
N PRO A 167 -2.85 20.80 -1.31
CA PRO A 167 -3.82 21.15 -2.34
C PRO A 167 -5.25 20.84 -1.88
N SER A 168 -6.22 21.65 -2.32
CA SER A 168 -7.65 21.43 -2.06
C SER A 168 -8.12 20.04 -2.52
N ALA A 169 -7.48 19.48 -3.54
CA ALA A 169 -7.76 18.14 -4.07
C ALA A 169 -7.50 17.00 -3.08
N LEU A 170 -6.86 17.22 -1.93
CA LEU A 170 -6.66 16.19 -0.91
C LEU A 170 -7.55 16.37 0.32
N LYS A 171 -8.23 17.52 0.44
CA LYS A 171 -9.00 17.89 1.63
C LYS A 171 -10.39 17.30 1.59
N GLY A 172 -10.92 16.92 2.75
CA GLY A 172 -12.31 16.46 2.88
C GLY A 172 -12.63 15.18 2.10
N LYS A 173 -11.61 14.37 1.81
CA LYS A 173 -11.75 13.08 1.13
C LYS A 173 -11.82 11.92 2.12
N SER A 174 -12.62 10.92 1.78
CA SER A 174 -12.63 9.61 2.41
C SER A 174 -11.73 8.68 1.61
N TRP A 175 -10.73 8.10 2.28
CA TRP A 175 -9.74 7.22 1.66
C TRP A 175 -10.16 5.75 1.75
N THR A 176 -10.01 5.04 0.64
CA THR A 176 -10.29 3.61 0.50
C THR A 176 -9.13 2.89 -0.18
N ASP A 177 -9.12 1.56 -0.11
CA ASP A 177 -8.05 0.71 -0.65
C ASP A 177 -6.66 1.12 -0.11
N CYS A 178 -6.55 1.36 1.19
CA CYS A 178 -5.31 1.81 1.84
C CYS A 178 -4.52 0.67 2.50
N SER A 179 -4.77 -0.58 2.11
CA SER A 179 -4.10 -1.75 2.68
C SER A 179 -3.41 -2.64 1.65
N PHE A 180 -2.46 -3.43 2.14
CA PHE A 180 -1.86 -4.57 1.42
C PHE A 180 -1.71 -5.75 2.39
N SER A 181 -1.56 -6.96 1.85
CA SER A 181 -1.65 -8.21 2.61
C SER A 181 -0.45 -9.11 2.41
N LEU A 182 -0.05 -9.80 3.47
CA LEU A 182 0.96 -10.86 3.48
C LEU A 182 0.30 -12.19 3.85
N LYS A 183 0.28 -13.15 2.91
CA LYS A 183 -0.34 -14.48 3.09
C LYS A 183 0.71 -15.49 3.50
N TYR A 184 0.66 -15.93 4.76
CA TYR A 184 1.57 -16.91 5.32
C TYR A 184 0.99 -18.32 5.19
N HIS A 185 1.79 -19.23 4.64
CA HIS A 185 1.49 -20.66 4.68
C HIS A 185 2.11 -21.31 5.92
N SER A 186 1.37 -22.22 6.57
CA SER A 186 1.78 -22.85 7.84
C SER A 186 3.18 -23.48 7.78
N ASP A 187 3.50 -24.14 6.67
CA ASP A 187 4.79 -24.83 6.46
C ASP A 187 5.97 -23.85 6.29
N ALA A 188 5.70 -22.55 6.12
CA ALA A 188 6.69 -21.54 5.77
C ALA A 188 7.53 -21.03 6.95
N LEU A 189 6.96 -21.05 8.17
CA LEU A 189 7.55 -20.44 9.36
C LEU A 189 7.79 -21.43 10.51
N PHE A 190 7.07 -22.55 10.53
CA PHE A 190 7.19 -23.56 11.58
C PHE A 190 6.94 -24.97 11.00
N ASP A 191 7.82 -25.93 11.29
CA ASP A 191 7.64 -27.36 10.98
C ASP A 191 6.60 -28.01 11.94
N ILE A 192 5.37 -27.48 11.98
CA ILE A 192 4.30 -27.96 12.86
C ILE A 192 3.15 -28.50 11.99
N PRO A 193 2.63 -29.71 12.27
CA PRO A 193 1.53 -30.27 11.48
C PRO A 193 0.28 -29.37 11.51
N PHE A 194 -0.30 -29.19 10.32
CA PHE A 194 -1.49 -28.40 10.04
C PHE A 194 -2.66 -28.75 10.97
N TRP A 195 -3.06 -27.83 11.84
CA TRP A 195 -4.23 -27.98 12.70
C TRP A 195 -5.11 -26.72 12.62
N PHE A 196 -6.02 -26.77 11.64
CA PHE A 196 -7.23 -25.93 11.47
C PHE A 196 -7.07 -24.51 10.89
N GLY A 197 -7.85 -24.23 9.84
CA GLY A 197 -8.39 -22.89 9.52
C GLY A 197 -7.46 -21.85 8.91
N LEU A 198 -8.06 -20.87 8.22
CA LEU A 198 -7.41 -19.63 7.77
C LEU A 198 -7.69 -18.53 8.80
N SER A 199 -6.64 -17.97 9.40
CA SER A 199 -6.76 -16.85 10.36
C SER A 199 -6.51 -15.51 9.65
N ASN A 200 -7.40 -14.53 9.81
CA ASN A 200 -7.20 -13.17 9.30
C ASN A 200 -6.71 -12.25 10.43
N ARG A 201 -5.56 -11.61 10.23
CA ARG A 201 -4.95 -10.65 11.15
C ARG A 201 -4.82 -9.30 10.45
N HIS A 202 -4.94 -8.23 11.20
CA HIS A 202 -4.74 -6.88 10.68
C HIS A 202 -3.99 -6.03 11.70
N PHE A 203 -3.12 -5.14 11.24
CA PHE A 203 -2.60 -4.06 12.07
C PHE A 203 -2.55 -2.76 11.27
N LYS A 204 -2.61 -1.66 12.00
CA LYS A 204 -2.63 -0.32 11.43
C LYS A 204 -1.29 0.37 11.65
N ILE A 205 -0.81 1.04 10.61
CA ILE A 205 0.25 2.03 10.75
C ILE A 205 -0.40 3.33 11.22
N THR A 206 0.21 3.99 12.21
CA THR A 206 -0.28 5.27 12.73
C THR A 206 0.72 6.37 12.44
N TYR A 207 0.20 7.57 12.19
CA TYR A 207 0.99 8.78 12.07
C TYR A 207 0.81 9.59 13.36
N GLU A 208 1.82 9.59 14.23
CA GLU A 208 1.86 10.35 15.49
C GLU A 208 2.81 11.54 15.38
#